data_AF-A0A7J2TZB3-F1
#
_entry.id   AF-A0A7J2TZB3-F1
#
_cell.length_a   1.000
_cell.length_b   1.000
_cell.length_c   1.000
_cell.angle_alpha   90.00
_cell.angle_beta   90.00
_cell.angle_gamma   90.00
#
_symmetry.space_group_name_H-M   'P 1'
#
loop_
_entity.id
_entity.type
_entity.pdbx_description
1 polymer ?
#
loop_
_entity_poly.entity_id
_entity_poly.type
_entity_poly.pdbx_seq_one_letter_code
_entity_poly.pdbx_strand_id
1 'polypeptide(L)'
;MQYVLTEEGEKYLREGLPEKNLVLYLEKIGKATISELEKEIENFDIALLWAKKNGWVELKFNELILLKKPESFPEEEALRKIKEGRIEEVDKEILKILIQRKLVEKVSYAHLEELKGKEITVLSSELIKGGYWREVKIKKYSADIPPSEVFPGKIHPYIKIIKEVKEFLVGLGF
;
A
#
# COMPACT_ATOMS: atom_id res chain seq x y z
N MET A 1 -20.33 -2.34 0.85
CA MET A 1 -18.98 -2.34 1.46
C MET A 1 -18.01 -2.81 0.40
N GLN A 2 -17.00 -2.01 0.05
CA GLN A 2 -16.00 -2.43 -0.92
C GLN A 2 -14.71 -2.81 -0.18
N TYR A 3 -14.06 -3.86 -0.65
CA TYR A 3 -12.76 -4.30 -0.15
C TYR A 3 -11.75 -3.95 -1.23
N VAL A 4 -10.76 -3.14 -0.87
CA VAL A 4 -9.72 -2.69 -1.78
C VAL A 4 -8.41 -3.33 -1.36
N LEU A 5 -7.64 -3.83 -2.33
CA LEU A 5 -6.31 -4.33 -2.05
C LEU A 5 -5.37 -3.17 -1.73
N THR A 6 -4.51 -3.37 -0.75
CA THR A 6 -3.42 -2.43 -0.44
C THR A 6 -2.25 -2.64 -1.40
N GLU A 7 -1.29 -1.71 -1.40
CA GLU A 7 -0.07 -1.81 -2.22
C GLU A 7 0.70 -3.12 -1.94
N GLU A 8 0.75 -3.55 -0.68
CA GLU A 8 1.35 -4.84 -0.30
C GLU A 8 0.54 -6.04 -0.84
N GLY A 9 -0.80 -5.97 -0.79
CA GLY A 9 -1.68 -6.99 -1.36
C GLY A 9 -1.53 -7.11 -2.89
N GLU A 10 -1.34 -6.00 -3.59
CA GLU A 10 -1.03 -6.02 -5.03
C GLU A 10 0.37 -6.58 -5.31
N LYS A 11 1.38 -6.21 -4.52
CA LYS A 11 2.75 -6.72 -4.66
C LYS A 11 2.76 -8.24 -4.52
N TYR A 12 2.13 -8.78 -3.47
CA TYR A 12 2.06 -10.23 -3.26
C TYR A 12 1.23 -10.99 -4.30
N LEU A 13 0.26 -10.35 -4.96
CA LEU A 13 -0.43 -10.95 -6.11
C LEU A 13 0.45 -11.05 -7.36
N ARG A 14 1.42 -10.14 -7.54
CA ARG A 14 2.32 -10.13 -8.69
C ARG A 14 3.54 -11.03 -8.47
N GLU A 15 4.15 -10.94 -7.30
CA GLU A 15 5.41 -11.63 -6.96
C GLU A 15 5.19 -12.96 -6.24
N GLY A 16 3.94 -13.26 -5.85
CA GLY A 16 3.59 -14.41 -5.03
C GLY A 16 3.69 -14.10 -3.54
N LEU A 17 2.93 -14.85 -2.73
CA LEU A 17 2.99 -14.69 -1.27
C LEU A 17 4.39 -15.05 -0.74
N PRO A 18 4.93 -14.31 0.24
CA PRO A 18 6.26 -14.59 0.82
C PRO A 18 6.40 -16.03 1.34
N GLU A 19 5.34 -16.56 1.93
CA GLU A 19 5.22 -17.95 2.43
C GLU A 19 5.30 -19.00 1.30
N LYS A 20 4.79 -18.69 0.10
CA LYS A 20 4.90 -19.55 -1.09
C LYS A 20 6.32 -19.54 -1.64
N ASN A 21 6.94 -18.37 -1.71
CA ASN A 21 8.33 -18.22 -2.16
C ASN A 21 9.28 -18.98 -1.23
N LEU A 22 9.04 -18.93 0.09
CA LEU A 22 9.76 -19.72 1.09
C LEU A 22 9.61 -21.23 0.88
N VAL A 23 8.38 -21.72 0.68
CA VAL A 23 8.10 -23.14 0.44
C VAL A 23 8.74 -23.64 -0.85
N LEU A 24 8.63 -22.89 -1.95
CA LEU A 24 9.23 -23.23 -3.24
C LEU A 24 10.76 -23.25 -3.18
N TYR A 25 11.35 -22.32 -2.43
CA TYR A 25 12.80 -22.27 -2.24
C TYR A 25 13.29 -23.47 -1.42
N LEU A 26 12.58 -23.81 -0.33
CA LEU A 26 12.85 -25.00 0.48
C LEU A 26 12.60 -26.31 -0.29
N GLU A 27 11.71 -26.35 -1.28
CA GLU A 27 11.54 -27.51 -2.17
C GLU A 27 12.78 -27.76 -3.04
N LYS A 28 13.42 -26.69 -3.55
CA LYS A 28 14.60 -26.81 -4.40
C LYS A 28 15.86 -27.24 -3.65
N ILE A 29 16.01 -26.81 -2.40
CA ILE A 29 17.25 -26.97 -1.62
C ILE A 29 17.09 -28.01 -0.49
N GLY A 30 15.85 -28.32 -0.10
CA GLY A 30 15.50 -29.28 0.94
C GLY A 30 15.65 -28.71 2.35
N LYS A 31 16.85 -28.22 2.70
CA LYS A 31 17.18 -27.58 3.98
C LYS A 31 18.01 -26.34 3.73
N ALA A 32 17.58 -25.22 4.30
CA ALA A 32 18.31 -23.96 4.16
C ALA A 32 18.52 -23.30 5.52
N THR A 33 19.63 -22.61 5.66
CA THR A 33 19.95 -21.80 6.85
C THR A 33 19.16 -20.51 6.81
N ILE A 34 18.73 -20.00 7.97
CA ILE A 34 18.00 -18.74 8.11
C ILE A 34 18.70 -17.58 7.35
N SER A 35 20.03 -17.50 7.43
CA SER A 35 20.82 -16.44 6.80
C SER A 35 20.85 -16.48 5.26
N GLU A 36 20.61 -17.64 4.65
CA GLU A 36 20.49 -17.75 3.18
C GLU A 36 19.09 -17.33 2.74
N LEU A 37 18.07 -17.66 3.54
CA LEU A 37 16.69 -17.33 3.28
C LEU A 37 16.39 -15.84 3.44
N GLU A 38 17.03 -15.16 4.41
CA GLU A 38 16.94 -13.71 4.58
C GLU A 38 17.49 -12.92 3.38
N LYS A 39 18.43 -13.49 2.61
CA LYS A 39 19.01 -12.83 1.44
C LYS A 39 18.18 -12.99 0.18
N GLU A 40 17.54 -14.15 0.02
CA GLU A 40 16.81 -14.49 -1.21
C GLU A 40 15.34 -14.06 -1.15
N ILE A 41 14.74 -14.00 0.05
CA ILE A 41 13.30 -13.77 0.22
C ILE A 41 13.07 -12.38 0.84
N GLU A 42 12.50 -11.47 0.06
CA GLU A 42 11.93 -10.24 0.61
C GLU A 42 10.83 -10.57 1.63
N ASN A 43 10.83 -9.89 2.78
CA ASN A 43 9.90 -10.10 3.89
C ASN A 43 9.95 -11.51 4.50
N PHE A 44 11.17 -12.06 4.66
CA PHE A 44 11.41 -13.37 5.28
C PHE A 44 10.75 -13.54 6.66
N ASP A 45 10.76 -12.52 7.52
CA ASP A 45 10.10 -12.60 8.84
C ASP A 45 8.60 -12.92 8.74
N ILE A 46 7.92 -12.30 7.76
CA ILE A 46 6.51 -12.51 7.49
C ILE A 46 6.30 -13.92 6.94
N ALA A 47 7.14 -14.34 6.00
CA ALA A 47 7.10 -15.68 5.42
C ALA A 47 7.27 -16.77 6.50
N LEU A 48 8.25 -16.61 7.40
CA LEU A 48 8.53 -17.55 8.48
C LEU A 48 7.37 -17.65 9.47
N LEU A 49 6.82 -16.50 9.89
CA LEU A 49 5.71 -16.46 10.83
C LEU A 49 4.49 -17.23 10.30
N TRP A 50 4.17 -17.05 9.02
CA TRP A 50 3.01 -17.69 8.39
C TRP A 50 3.25 -19.14 8.04
N ALA A 51 4.42 -19.48 7.50
CA ALA A 51 4.78 -20.86 7.24
C ALA A 51 4.80 -21.70 8.53
N LYS A 52 5.25 -21.12 9.65
CA LYS A 52 5.19 -21.76 10.98
C LYS A 52 3.74 -21.89 11.49
N LYS A 53 2.93 -20.85 11.33
CA LYS A 53 1.52 -20.84 11.77
C LYS A 53 0.64 -21.82 10.96
N ASN A 54 0.94 -22.00 9.68
CA ASN A 54 0.29 -22.98 8.80
C ASN A 54 0.90 -24.40 8.93
N GLY A 55 1.97 -24.56 9.71
CA GLY A 55 2.62 -25.85 9.96
C GLY A 55 3.37 -26.42 8.75
N TRP A 56 3.80 -25.58 7.81
CA TRP A 56 4.51 -26.00 6.59
C TRP A 56 6.00 -26.20 6.83
N VAL A 57 6.57 -25.47 7.79
CA VAL A 57 8.00 -25.50 8.10
C VAL A 57 8.24 -25.76 9.59
N GLU A 58 9.26 -26.55 9.90
CA GLU A 58 9.79 -26.77 11.25
C GLU A 58 11.17 -26.14 11.36
N LEU A 59 11.39 -25.38 12.44
CA LEU A 59 12.70 -24.82 12.73
C LEU A 59 13.43 -25.80 13.68
N LYS A 60 14.48 -26.45 13.17
CA LYS A 60 15.34 -27.35 13.96
C LYS A 60 16.78 -26.86 13.87
N PHE A 61 17.37 -26.53 15.03
CA PHE A 61 18.81 -26.19 15.15
C PHE A 61 19.31 -25.21 14.08
N ASN A 62 18.60 -24.08 13.90
CA ASN A 62 18.95 -23.02 12.96
C ASN A 62 18.74 -23.35 11.46
N GLU A 63 18.16 -24.51 11.15
CA GLU A 63 17.75 -24.93 9.80
C GLU A 63 16.22 -24.97 9.70
N LEU A 64 15.69 -24.54 8.56
CA LEU A 64 14.27 -24.65 8.21
C LEU A 64 14.05 -25.92 7.39
N ILE A 65 13.18 -26.80 7.88
CA ILE A 65 12.83 -28.07 7.25
C ILE A 65 11.39 -27.98 6.76
N LEU A 66 11.16 -28.33 5.50
CA LEU A 66 9.82 -28.45 4.93
C LEU A 66 9.12 -29.70 5.49
N LEU A 67 7.99 -29.53 6.20
CA LEU A 67 7.19 -30.64 6.75
C LEU A 67 6.06 -31.08 5.83
N LYS A 68 5.35 -30.12 5.22
CA LYS A 68 4.17 -30.38 4.39
C LYS A 68 4.15 -29.45 3.18
N LYS A 69 3.77 -30.03 2.05
CA LYS A 69 3.44 -29.30 0.82
C LYS A 69 2.00 -28.77 0.92
N PRO A 70 1.76 -27.46 0.95
CA PRO A 70 0.43 -26.94 0.64
C PRO A 70 0.13 -27.15 -0.84
N GLU A 71 -0.89 -27.93 -1.17
CA GLU A 71 -1.39 -28.11 -2.53
C GLU A 71 -2.24 -26.92 -3.01
N SER A 72 -2.73 -26.10 -2.08
CA SER A 72 -3.49 -24.88 -2.36
C SER A 72 -3.07 -23.76 -1.40
N PHE A 73 -2.95 -22.55 -1.95
CA PHE A 73 -2.77 -21.31 -1.20
C PHE A 73 -4.12 -20.58 -1.19
N PRO A 74 -5.03 -20.89 -0.24
CA PRO A 74 -6.36 -20.30 -0.20
C PRO A 74 -6.32 -18.77 -0.04
N GLU A 75 -5.22 -18.23 0.48
CA GLU A 75 -4.99 -16.80 0.63
C GLU A 75 -4.68 -16.09 -0.69
N GLU A 76 -3.92 -16.73 -1.58
CA GLU A 76 -3.62 -16.21 -2.92
C GLU A 76 -4.88 -16.24 -3.80
N GLU A 77 -5.66 -17.31 -3.68
CA GLU A 77 -6.95 -17.44 -4.37
C GLU A 77 -7.97 -16.42 -3.85
N ALA A 78 -8.02 -16.20 -2.53
CA ALA A 78 -8.84 -15.15 -1.93
C ALA A 78 -8.44 -13.76 -2.41
N LEU A 79 -7.14 -13.43 -2.45
CA LEU A 79 -6.66 -12.15 -2.98
C LEU A 79 -7.03 -11.96 -4.46
N ARG A 80 -6.93 -13.02 -5.27
CA ARG A 80 -7.32 -12.99 -6.69
C ARG A 80 -8.83 -12.77 -6.85
N LYS A 81 -9.66 -13.47 -6.08
CA LYS A 81 -11.12 -13.30 -6.06
C LYS A 81 -11.52 -11.89 -5.62
N ILE A 82 -10.82 -11.31 -4.64
CA ILE A 82 -11.06 -9.92 -4.20
C ILE A 82 -10.72 -8.93 -5.32
N LYS A 83 -9.62 -9.15 -6.05
CA LYS A 83 -9.25 -8.32 -7.21
C LYS A 83 -10.26 -8.42 -8.36
N GLU A 84 -10.84 -9.60 -8.58
CA GLU A 84 -11.90 -9.82 -9.57
C GLU A 84 -13.29 -9.34 -9.11
N GLY A 85 -13.41 -8.80 -7.89
CA GLY A 85 -14.67 -8.30 -7.32
C GLY A 85 -15.60 -9.39 -6.79
N ARG A 86 -15.16 -10.65 -6.74
CA ARG A 86 -15.91 -11.82 -6.24
C ARG A 86 -15.69 -12.04 -4.75
N ILE A 87 -15.95 -11.01 -3.96
CA ILE A 87 -15.75 -11.04 -2.50
C ILE A 87 -16.72 -12.01 -1.80
N GLU A 88 -17.89 -12.27 -2.39
CA GLU A 88 -18.91 -13.18 -1.84
C GLU A 88 -18.47 -14.64 -1.80
N GLU A 89 -17.50 -15.03 -2.63
CA GLU A 89 -16.94 -16.39 -2.69
C GLU A 89 -15.75 -16.60 -1.74
N VAL A 90 -15.37 -15.57 -0.97
CA VAL A 90 -14.22 -15.63 -0.05
C VAL A 90 -14.71 -15.92 1.37
N ASP A 91 -14.12 -16.92 2.00
CA ASP A 91 -14.40 -17.26 3.40
C ASP A 91 -14.18 -16.08 4.34
N LYS A 92 -15.13 -15.88 5.25
CA LYS A 92 -15.11 -14.77 6.23
C LYS A 92 -13.91 -14.84 7.17
N GLU A 93 -13.40 -16.04 7.45
CA GLU A 93 -12.21 -16.25 8.28
C GLU A 93 -10.94 -15.80 7.55
N ILE A 94 -10.78 -16.16 6.28
CA ILE A 94 -9.65 -15.72 5.45
C ILE A 94 -9.71 -14.21 5.26
N LEU A 95 -10.89 -13.64 5.04
CA LEU A 95 -11.06 -12.20 4.90
C LEU A 95 -10.61 -11.44 6.16
N LYS A 96 -10.93 -11.95 7.36
CA LYS A 96 -10.44 -11.38 8.63
C LYS A 96 -8.92 -11.44 8.73
N ILE A 97 -8.32 -12.55 8.32
CA ILE A 97 -6.85 -12.72 8.31
C ILE A 97 -6.20 -11.72 7.35
N LEU A 98 -6.73 -11.57 6.13
CA LEU A 98 -6.23 -10.62 5.14
C LEU A 98 -6.33 -9.16 5.61
N ILE A 99 -7.42 -8.81 6.31
CA ILE A 99 -7.58 -7.48 6.93
C ILE A 99 -6.59 -7.29 8.09
N GLN A 100 -6.40 -8.30 8.95
CA GLN A 100 -5.39 -8.24 10.01
C GLN A 100 -3.96 -8.08 9.47
N ARG A 101 -3.67 -8.71 8.33
CA ARG A 101 -2.40 -8.59 7.61
C ARG A 101 -2.24 -7.26 6.85
N LYS A 102 -3.22 -6.35 6.90
CA LYS A 102 -3.27 -5.11 6.09
C LYS A 102 -3.15 -5.34 4.58
N LEU A 103 -3.50 -6.53 4.09
CA LEU A 103 -3.49 -6.84 2.64
C LEU A 103 -4.75 -6.33 1.93
N VAL A 104 -5.81 -6.13 2.71
CA VAL A 104 -7.12 -5.70 2.23
C VAL A 104 -7.68 -4.67 3.21
N GLU A 105 -8.02 -3.50 2.70
CA GLU A 105 -8.72 -2.47 3.45
C GLU A 105 -10.21 -2.49 3.18
N LYS A 106 -11.00 -2.35 4.26
CA LYS A 106 -12.45 -2.24 4.18
C LYS A 106 -12.80 -0.77 4.00
N VAL A 107 -13.18 -0.39 2.78
CA VAL A 107 -13.61 0.97 2.47
C VAL A 107 -15.14 1.02 2.43
N SER A 108 -15.72 1.87 3.27
CA SER A 108 -17.17 2.13 3.28
C SER A 108 -17.44 3.45 2.57
N TYR A 109 -18.02 3.36 1.37
CA TYR A 109 -18.50 4.53 0.63
C TYR A 109 -19.96 4.89 0.93
N ALA A 110 -20.57 4.33 1.99
CA ALA A 110 -21.99 4.54 2.28
C ALA A 110 -22.37 6.02 2.40
N HIS A 111 -21.52 6.84 3.02
CA HIS A 111 -21.74 8.29 3.11
C HIS A 111 -21.58 9.03 1.77
N LEU A 112 -20.94 8.43 0.76
CA LEU A 112 -20.78 9.05 -0.56
C LEU A 112 -22.03 8.89 -1.44
N GLU A 113 -22.84 7.86 -1.22
CA GLU A 113 -24.13 7.72 -1.91
C GLU A 113 -25.08 8.87 -1.54
N GLU A 114 -25.05 9.34 -0.30
CA GLU A 114 -25.82 10.50 0.17
C GLU A 114 -25.34 11.86 -0.39
N LEU A 115 -24.19 11.87 -1.06
CA LEU A 115 -23.65 13.03 -1.78
C LEU A 115 -24.05 13.04 -3.25
N LYS A 116 -24.63 11.95 -3.79
CA LYS A 116 -25.17 11.93 -5.16
C LYS A 116 -26.23 13.03 -5.29
N GLY A 117 -26.01 13.95 -6.23
CA GLY A 117 -26.90 15.10 -6.47
C GLY A 117 -26.69 16.33 -5.59
N LYS A 118 -25.86 16.26 -4.53
CA LYS A 118 -25.45 17.46 -3.77
C LYS A 118 -24.34 18.20 -4.52
N GLU A 119 -24.35 19.52 -4.39
CA GLU A 119 -23.33 20.38 -4.97
C GLU A 119 -22.09 20.38 -4.06
N ILE A 120 -20.97 19.87 -4.56
CA ILE A 120 -19.70 19.83 -3.83
C ILE A 120 -18.75 20.92 -4.32
N THR A 121 -18.04 21.57 -3.39
CA THR A 121 -17.06 22.63 -3.71
C THR A 121 -15.65 22.08 -3.94
N VAL A 122 -15.29 20.99 -3.24
CA VAL A 122 -13.94 20.40 -3.28
C VAL A 122 -14.05 18.92 -3.64
N LEU A 123 -13.25 18.49 -4.60
CA LEU A 123 -13.11 17.09 -4.97
C LEU A 123 -12.18 16.39 -3.96
N SER A 124 -12.71 15.41 -3.23
CA SER A 124 -11.91 14.62 -2.28
C SER A 124 -11.32 13.37 -2.92
N SER A 125 -10.21 12.87 -2.38
CA SER A 125 -9.55 11.63 -2.85
C SER A 125 -10.50 10.41 -2.77
N GLU A 126 -11.38 10.37 -1.77
CA GLU A 126 -12.36 9.30 -1.58
C GLU A 126 -13.40 9.26 -2.71
N LEU A 127 -13.88 10.42 -3.17
CA LEU A 127 -14.80 10.53 -4.31
C LEU A 127 -14.17 10.05 -5.63
N ILE A 128 -12.86 10.27 -5.79
CA ILE A 128 -12.10 9.82 -6.95
C ILE A 128 -11.96 8.29 -6.91
N LYS A 129 -11.47 7.75 -5.78
CA LYS A 129 -11.27 6.30 -5.60
C LYS A 129 -12.58 5.52 -5.76
N GLY A 130 -13.69 6.05 -5.24
CA GLY A 130 -15.00 5.42 -5.36
C GLY A 130 -15.72 5.66 -6.70
N GLY A 131 -15.19 6.49 -7.61
CA GLY A 131 -15.82 6.81 -8.90
C GLY A 131 -17.05 7.72 -8.84
N TYR A 132 -17.53 8.07 -7.64
CA TYR A 132 -18.71 8.92 -7.40
C TYR A 132 -18.57 10.36 -7.90
N TRP A 133 -17.34 10.82 -8.19
CA TRP A 133 -17.10 12.16 -8.74
C TRP A 133 -17.81 12.44 -10.07
N ARG A 134 -18.21 11.40 -10.83
CA ARG A 134 -18.97 11.54 -12.08
C ARG A 134 -20.46 11.81 -11.87
N GLU A 135 -20.98 11.43 -10.71
CA GLU A 135 -22.41 11.49 -10.38
C GLU A 135 -22.76 12.68 -9.47
N VAL A 136 -21.75 13.36 -8.92
CA VAL A 136 -21.90 14.57 -8.10
C VAL A 136 -21.82 15.83 -8.96
N LYS A 137 -22.56 16.89 -8.56
CA LYS A 137 -22.45 18.20 -9.21
C LYS A 137 -21.31 18.97 -8.56
N ILE A 138 -20.26 19.25 -9.31
CA ILE A 138 -19.13 20.07 -8.82
C ILE A 138 -19.47 21.54 -9.09
N LYS A 139 -19.40 22.38 -8.06
CA LYS A 139 -19.62 23.82 -8.19
C LYS A 139 -18.56 24.40 -9.13
N LYS A 140 -18.99 25.21 -10.11
CA LYS A 140 -18.07 25.87 -11.04
C LYS A 140 -17.17 26.85 -10.29
N TYR A 141 -15.88 26.82 -10.61
CA TYR A 141 -14.93 27.78 -10.07
C TYR A 141 -15.11 29.15 -10.74
N SER A 142 -15.26 30.20 -9.94
CA SER A 142 -15.33 31.58 -10.42
C SER A 142 -13.90 32.13 -10.58
N ALA A 143 -13.49 32.38 -11.83
CA ALA A 143 -12.15 32.91 -12.13
C ALA A 143 -12.01 34.42 -11.84
N ASP A 144 -13.11 35.13 -11.64
CA ASP A 144 -13.13 36.57 -11.37
C ASP A 144 -12.67 36.92 -9.94
N ILE A 145 -12.65 35.94 -9.03
CA ILE A 145 -12.28 36.14 -7.64
C ILE A 145 -10.77 35.94 -7.50
N PRO A 146 -10.02 36.92 -6.93
CA PRO A 146 -8.61 36.73 -6.69
C PRO A 146 -8.37 35.51 -5.78
N PRO A 147 -7.35 34.69 -6.06
CA PRO A 147 -7.02 33.56 -5.21
C PRO A 147 -6.60 34.03 -3.82
N SER A 148 -6.71 33.14 -2.84
CA SER A 148 -6.22 33.42 -1.49
C SER A 148 -4.73 33.76 -1.50
N GLU A 149 -4.34 34.82 -0.78
CA GLU A 149 -2.94 35.20 -0.64
C GLU A 149 -2.17 34.10 0.10
N VAL A 150 -1.09 33.61 -0.51
CA VAL A 150 -0.13 32.73 0.14
C VAL A 150 0.92 33.61 0.81
N PHE A 151 1.15 33.42 2.11
CA PHE A 151 2.19 34.13 2.87
C PHE A 151 3.44 33.25 3.00
N PRO A 152 4.40 33.32 2.07
CA PRO A 152 5.68 32.65 2.24
C PRO A 152 6.50 33.36 3.33
N GLY A 153 7.49 32.65 3.88
CA GLY A 153 8.50 33.27 4.73
C GLY A 153 9.20 34.41 3.97
N LYS A 154 9.12 35.64 4.50
CA LYS A 154 9.79 36.80 3.92
C LYS A 154 11.19 36.94 4.52
N ILE A 155 12.21 37.04 3.66
CA ILE A 155 13.56 37.39 4.10
C ILE A 155 13.54 38.83 4.63
N HIS A 156 14.22 39.07 5.76
CA HIS A 156 14.35 40.42 6.30
C HIS A 156 14.97 41.35 5.24
N PRO A 157 14.43 42.57 4.98
CA PRO A 157 14.89 43.44 3.90
C PRO A 157 16.40 43.69 3.90
N TYR A 158 16.99 43.87 5.08
CA TYR A 158 18.43 44.06 5.24
C TYR A 158 19.27 42.85 4.77
N ILE A 159 18.81 41.63 5.03
CA ILE A 159 19.52 40.40 4.60
C ILE A 159 19.45 40.27 3.08
N LYS A 160 18.33 40.70 2.46
CA LYS A 160 18.20 40.73 1.01
C LYS A 160 19.27 41.65 0.39
N ILE A 161 19.41 42.87 0.93
CA ILE A 161 20.43 43.83 0.49
C ILE A 161 21.84 43.27 0.67
N ILE A 162 22.17 42.66 1.81
CA ILE A 162 23.49 42.06 2.03
C ILE A 162 23.77 40.95 1.01
N LYS A 163 22.79 40.10 0.70
CA LYS A 163 22.95 39.06 -0.31
C LYS A 163 23.24 39.63 -1.69
N GLU A 164 22.51 40.66 -2.10
CA GLU A 164 22.75 41.36 -3.37
C GLU A 164 24.17 41.94 -3.44
N VAL A 165 24.63 42.61 -2.38
CA VAL A 165 26.00 43.15 -2.29
C VAL A 165 27.04 42.02 -2.33
N LYS A 166 26.79 40.91 -1.62
CA LYS A 166 27.67 39.74 -1.63
C LYS A 166 27.79 39.14 -3.04
N GLU A 167 26.67 38.95 -3.73
CA GLU A 167 26.67 38.43 -5.11
C GLU A 167 27.47 39.34 -6.05
N PHE A 168 27.32 40.66 -5.88
CA PHE A 168 28.07 41.63 -6.66
C PHE A 168 29.59 41.54 -6.41
N LEU A 169 30.02 41.45 -5.14
CA LEU A 169 31.44 41.32 -4.80
C LEU A 169 32.05 40.01 -5.30
N VAL A 170 31.35 38.89 -5.14
CA VAL A 170 31.77 37.59 -5.69
C VAL A 170 31.89 37.67 -7.22
N GLY A 171 30.97 38.37 -7.89
CA GLY A 171 31.04 38.61 -9.34
C GLY A 171 32.26 39.43 -9.78
N LEU A 172 32.81 40.27 -8.90
CA LEU A 172 34.06 41.00 -9.12
C LEU A 172 35.31 40.21 -8.72
N GLY A 173 35.17 38.97 -8.24
CA GLY A 173 36.26 38.11 -7.81
C GLY A 173 36.79 38.39 -6.40
N PHE A 174 36.01 39.09 -5.58
CA PHE A 174 36.27 39.28 -4.14
C PHE A 174 35.67 38.17 -3.28
#